data_AF-A0A7C4ZAR3-F1
#
_entry.id   AF-A0A7C4ZAR3-F1
#
_cell.length_a   1.000
_cell.length_b   1.000
_cell.length_c   1.000
_cell.angle_alpha   90.00
_cell.angle_beta   90.00
_cell.angle_gamma   90.00
#
_symmetry.space_group_name_H-M   'P 1'
#
loop_
_entity.id
_entity.type
_entity.pdbx_description
1 polymer ?
#
loop_
_entity_poly.entity_id
_entity_poly.type
_entity_poly.pdbx_seq_one_letter_code
_entity_poly.pdbx_strand_id
1 'polypeptide(L)'
;MPEKEEKLTVREAGRRGGEKVKSKYGSEYFSRIGGKGGRTLRETRGPEYFSEIGKKGGEAVKQRYGTEHFAAIGRKGGQKVRELIRKGKEL
;
A
#
# COMPACT_ATOMS: atom_id res chain seq x y z
N MET A 1 -20.48 16.22 34.35
CA MET A 1 -20.03 15.55 33.12
C MET A 1 -18.69 16.13 32.74
N PRO A 2 -17.64 15.33 32.48
CA PRO A 2 -16.47 15.83 31.77
C PRO A 2 -16.37 15.18 30.38
N GLU A 3 -16.30 16.03 29.35
CA GLU A 3 -15.95 15.66 27.97
C GLU A 3 -14.63 14.88 27.97
N LYS A 4 -14.67 13.65 27.45
CA LYS A 4 -13.46 12.91 27.12
C LYS A 4 -12.80 13.65 25.96
N GLU A 5 -11.67 14.31 26.21
CA GLU A 5 -10.73 14.68 25.14
C GLU A 5 -10.43 13.41 24.33
N GLU A 6 -10.94 13.37 23.10
CA GLU A 6 -10.66 12.29 22.16
C GLU A 6 -9.18 12.40 21.75
N LYS A 7 -8.30 11.74 22.51
CA LYS A 7 -6.87 11.75 22.26
C LYS A 7 -6.61 11.21 20.86
N LEU A 8 -6.16 12.10 19.97
CA LEU A 8 -5.87 11.79 18.58
C LEU A 8 -4.89 10.60 18.52
N THR A 9 -5.32 9.50 17.88
CA THR A 9 -4.45 8.33 17.74
C THR A 9 -3.31 8.62 16.75
N VAL A 10 -2.16 7.94 16.91
CA VAL A 10 -1.03 8.07 15.97
C VAL A 10 -1.46 7.76 14.53
N ARG A 11 -2.35 6.77 14.36
CA ARG A 11 -2.92 6.41 13.06
C ARG A 11 -3.74 7.54 12.47
N GLU A 12 -4.59 8.17 13.27
CA GLU A 12 -5.45 9.27 12.84
C GLU A 12 -4.63 10.53 12.51
N ALA A 13 -3.59 10.81 13.30
CA ALA A 13 -2.63 11.86 13.01
C ALA A 13 -1.92 11.65 11.67
N GLY A 14 -1.43 10.42 11.42
CA GLY A 14 -0.77 10.05 10.17
C GLY A 14 -1.69 10.18 8.95
N ARG A 15 -2.95 9.73 9.08
CA ARG A 15 -3.96 9.87 8.03
C ARG A 15 -4.21 11.33 7.68
N ARG A 16 -4.52 12.16 8.69
CA ARG A 16 -4.79 13.60 8.49
C ARG A 16 -3.59 14.33 7.90
N GLY A 17 -2.38 13.99 8.33
CA GLY A 17 -1.15 14.54 7.76
C GLY A 17 -1.00 14.20 6.27
N GLY A 18 -1.20 12.94 5.90
CA GLY A 18 -1.16 12.50 4.50
C GLY A 18 -2.23 13.15 3.63
N GLU A 19 -3.46 13.26 4.13
CA GLU A 19 -4.57 13.94 3.46
C GLU A 19 -4.27 15.42 3.23
N LYS A 20 -3.75 16.13 4.24
CA LYS A 20 -3.36 17.54 4.11
C LYS A 20 -2.26 17.74 3.07
N VAL A 21 -1.25 16.88 3.05
CA VAL A 21 -0.17 16.94 2.04
C VAL A 21 -0.72 16.68 0.64
N LYS A 22 -1.58 15.66 0.49
CA LYS A 22 -2.21 15.32 -0.79
C LYS A 22 -3.10 16.46 -1.30
N SER A 23 -3.91 17.08 -0.43
CA SER A 23 -4.75 18.22 -0.82
C SER A 23 -3.93 19.45 -1.18
N LYS A 24 -2.80 19.69 -0.52
CA LYS A 24 -1.95 20.86 -0.77
C LYS A 24 -1.09 20.75 -2.03
N TYR A 25 -0.53 19.57 -2.30
CA TYR A 25 0.48 19.38 -3.34
C TYR A 25 0.07 18.40 -4.45
N GLY A 26 -1.09 17.77 -4.33
CA GLY A 26 -1.60 16.82 -5.32
C GLY A 26 -0.97 15.42 -5.25
N SER A 27 -1.50 14.54 -6.09
CA SER A 27 -1.06 13.15 -6.21
C SER A 27 0.35 13.02 -6.79
N GLU A 28 0.72 13.89 -7.73
CA GLU A 28 2.04 13.86 -8.37
C GLU A 28 3.16 14.11 -7.36
N TYR A 29 2.98 15.11 -6.48
CA TYR A 29 3.92 15.36 -5.39
C TYR A 29 4.06 14.16 -4.47
N PHE A 30 2.94 13.51 -4.13
CA PHE A 30 2.94 12.32 -3.27
C PHE A 30 3.71 11.15 -3.90
N SER A 31 3.49 10.91 -5.20
CA SER A 31 4.25 9.92 -5.98
C SER A 31 5.74 10.25 -6.02
N ARG A 32 6.09 11.54 -6.20
CA ARG A 32 7.49 12.00 -6.25
C ARG A 32 8.21 11.76 -4.92
N ILE A 33 7.61 12.11 -3.79
CA ILE A 33 8.23 11.91 -2.48
C ILE A 33 8.32 10.42 -2.12
N GLY A 34 7.32 9.62 -2.47
CA GLY A 34 7.35 8.17 -2.29
C GLY A 34 8.46 7.52 -3.11
N GLY A 35 8.59 7.91 -4.38
CA GLY A 35 9.66 7.46 -5.26
C GLY A 35 11.06 7.86 -4.75
N LYS A 36 11.21 9.08 -4.22
CA LYS A 36 12.47 9.53 -3.60
C LYS A 36 12.82 8.66 -2.39
N GLY A 37 11.87 8.44 -1.48
CA GLY A 37 12.08 7.60 -0.30
C GLY A 37 12.43 6.16 -0.65
N GLY A 38 11.76 5.58 -1.64
CA GLY A 38 12.06 4.23 -2.14
C GLY A 38 13.47 4.10 -2.73
N ARG A 39 13.91 5.09 -3.52
CA ARG A 39 15.29 5.11 -4.06
C ARG A 39 16.33 5.20 -2.95
N THR A 40 16.15 6.13 -2.01
CA THR A 40 17.06 6.28 -0.86
C THR A 40 17.13 5.00 -0.03
N LEU A 41 16.00 4.33 0.22
CA LEU A 41 15.98 3.04 0.91
C LEU A 41 16.71 1.96 0.11
N ARG A 42 16.54 1.90 -1.21
CA ARG A 42 17.25 0.94 -2.06
C ARG A 42 18.75 1.15 -2.04
N GLU A 43 19.21 2.40 -2.08
CA GLU A 43 20.63 2.75 -2.03
C GLU A 43 21.25 2.44 -0.65
N THR A 44 20.52 2.70 0.43
CA THR A 44 21.05 2.57 1.80
C THR A 44 20.88 1.18 2.41
N ARG A 45 19.83 0.46 2.05
CA ARG A 45 19.44 -0.82 2.67
C ARG A 45 19.50 -2.01 1.71
N GLY A 46 19.71 -1.77 0.43
CA GLY A 46 19.77 -2.82 -0.58
C GLY A 46 18.41 -3.45 -0.93
N PRO A 47 18.39 -4.38 -1.90
CA PRO A 47 17.19 -5.11 -2.29
C PRO A 47 16.66 -6.07 -1.21
N GLU A 48 17.52 -6.61 -0.35
CA GLU A 48 17.18 -7.56 0.72
C GLU A 48 16.17 -6.94 1.69
N TYR A 49 16.32 -5.65 1.98
CA TYR A 49 15.37 -4.91 2.81
C TYR A 49 13.95 -4.94 2.26
N PHE A 50 13.78 -4.81 0.94
CA PHE A 50 12.46 -4.87 0.30
C PHE A 50 11.87 -6.29 0.34
N SER A 51 12.72 -7.31 0.20
CA SER A 51 12.32 -8.71 0.36
C SER A 51 11.84 -9.01 1.77
N GLU A 52 12.55 -8.51 2.80
CA GLU A 52 12.16 -8.69 4.19
C GLU A 52 10.85 -7.99 4.54
N ILE A 53 10.66 -6.72 4.16
CA ILE A 53 9.41 -6.01 4.42
C ILE A 53 8.24 -6.63 3.66
N GLY A 54 8.48 -7.13 2.44
CA GLY A 54 7.49 -7.85 1.65
C GLY A 54 7.06 -9.16 2.34
N LYS A 55 8.03 -9.94 2.83
CA LYS A 55 7.78 -11.17 3.59
C LYS A 55 6.98 -10.88 4.87
N LYS A 56 7.40 -9.90 5.67
CA LYS A 56 6.69 -9.49 6.90
C LYS A 56 5.25 -9.06 6.61
N GLY A 57 5.04 -8.29 5.53
CA GLY A 57 3.71 -7.89 5.08
C GLY A 57 2.84 -9.08 4.68
N GLY A 58 3.40 -10.01 3.90
CA GLY A 58 2.71 -11.24 3.50
C GLY A 58 2.35 -12.13 4.68
N GLU A 59 3.25 -12.30 5.65
CA GLU A 59 3.00 -13.06 6.88
C GLU A 59 1.90 -12.41 7.72
N ALA A 60 1.89 -11.08 7.87
CA ALA A 60 0.84 -10.37 8.59
C ALA A 60 -0.53 -10.54 7.92
N VAL A 61 -0.60 -10.51 6.59
CA VAL A 61 -1.83 -10.78 5.83
C VAL A 61 -2.27 -12.22 6.01
N LYS A 62 -1.34 -13.18 5.92
CA LYS A 62 -1.61 -14.61 6.13
C LYS A 62 -2.15 -14.89 7.52
N GLN A 63 -1.58 -14.27 8.57
CA GLN A 63 -2.08 -14.42 9.94
C GLN A 63 -3.49 -13.85 10.10
N ARG A 64 -3.80 -12.72 9.44
CA ARG A 64 -5.13 -12.07 9.56
C ARG A 64 -6.23 -12.74 8.76
N TYR A 65 -5.92 -13.24 7.56
CA TYR A 65 -6.93 -13.66 6.58
C TYR A 65 -6.77 -15.10 6.09
N GLY A 66 -5.75 -15.82 6.54
CA GLY A 66 -5.46 -17.19 6.12
C GLY A 66 -4.92 -17.30 4.69
N THR A 67 -4.71 -18.53 4.25
CA THR A 67 -4.16 -18.86 2.91
C THR A 67 -5.19 -18.69 1.80
N GLU A 68 -6.48 -18.86 2.10
CA GLU A 68 -7.57 -18.70 1.12
C GLU A 68 -7.64 -17.28 0.54
N HIS A 69 -7.25 -16.28 1.32
CA HIS A 69 -7.17 -14.89 0.88
C HIS A 69 -6.20 -14.71 -0.31
N PHE A 70 -5.04 -15.36 -0.27
CA PHE A 70 -4.07 -15.31 -1.37
C PHE A 70 -4.59 -15.99 -2.63
N ALA A 71 -5.27 -17.14 -2.47
CA ALA A 71 -5.90 -17.83 -3.59
C ALA A 71 -6.99 -16.96 -4.25
N ALA A 72 -7.80 -16.27 -3.44
CA ALA A 72 -8.82 -15.34 -3.95
C ALA A 72 -8.22 -14.15 -4.70
N ILE A 73 -7.16 -13.53 -4.16
CA ILE A 73 -6.44 -12.44 -4.83
C ILE A 73 -5.82 -12.94 -6.14
N GLY A 74 -5.16 -14.09 -6.14
CA GLY A 74 -4.56 -14.69 -7.33
C GLY A 74 -5.59 -14.96 -8.43
N ARG A 75 -6.76 -15.53 -8.07
CA ARG A 75 -7.88 -15.74 -9.00
C ARG A 75 -8.38 -14.43 -9.60
N LYS A 76 -8.59 -13.40 -8.77
CA LYS A 76 -9.03 -12.07 -9.23
C LYS A 76 -8.01 -11.44 -10.19
N GLY A 77 -6.72 -11.51 -9.86
CA GLY A 77 -5.65 -11.02 -10.73
C GLY A 77 -5.62 -11.74 -12.08
N GLY A 78 -5.68 -13.07 -12.07
CA GLY A 78 -5.71 -13.87 -13.30
C GLY A 78 -6.94 -13.60 -14.17
N GLN A 79 -8.12 -13.42 -13.58
CA GLN A 79 -9.32 -13.02 -14.31
C GLN A 79 -9.15 -11.65 -14.97
N LYS A 80 -8.56 -10.69 -14.26
CA LYS A 80 -8.32 -9.35 -14.82
C LYS A 80 -7.37 -9.38 -16.01
N VAL A 81 -6.30 -10.17 -15.92
CA VAL A 81 -5.36 -10.36 -17.04
C VAL A 81 -6.07 -10.99 -18.24
N ARG A 82 -6.90 -12.02 -18.03
CA ARG A 82 -7.68 -12.63 -19.12
C ARG A 82 -8.64 -11.64 -19.78
N GLU A 83 -9.32 -10.80 -18.99
CA GLU A 83 -10.22 -9.75 -19.49
C GLU A 83 -9.46 -8.74 -20.36
N LEU A 84 -8.29 -8.29 -19.91
CA LEU A 84 -7.44 -7.35 -20.65
C LEU A 84 -6.94 -7.94 -21.97
N ILE A 85 -6.52 -9.22 -21.96
CA ILE A 85 -6.10 -9.92 -23.18
C ILE A 85 -7.26 -10.05 -24.16
N ARG A 86 -8.47 -10.37 -23.69
CA ARG A 86 -9.66 -10.45 -24.55
C ARG A 86 -9.97 -9.10 -25.20
N LYS A 87 -10.02 -8.03 -24.41
CA LYS A 87 -10.26 -6.66 -24.91
C LYS A 87 -9.20 -6.23 -25.93
N GLY A 88 -7.94 -6.60 -25.72
CA GLY A 88 -6.86 -6.31 -26.68
C GLY A 88 -6.93 -7.11 -27.99
N LYS A 89 -7.67 -8.22 -28.04
CA LYS A 89 -7.92 -9.01 -29.26
C LYS A 89 -9.18 -8.57 -30.01
N GLU A 90 -10.04 -7.79 -29.36
CA GLU A 90 -11.28 -7.23 -29.91
C GLU A 90 -11.06 -5.80 -30.46
N LEU A 91 -9.81 -5.30 -30.43
CA LEU A 91 -9.31 -4.07 -31.06
C LEU A 91 -8.55 -4.39 -32.35
#